data_AF-A0A2V9GMT3-F1
#
_entry.id   AF-A0A2V9GMT3-F1
#
_cell.length_a   1.000
_cell.length_b   1.000
_cell.length_c   1.000
_cell.angle_alpha   90.00
_cell.angle_beta   90.00
_cell.angle_gamma   90.00
#
_symmetry.space_group_name_H-M   'P 1'
#
loop_
_entity.id
_entity.type
_entity.pdbx_description
1 polymer ?
#
loop_
_entity_poly.entity_id
_entity_poly.type
_entity_poly.pdbx_seq_one_letter_code
_entity_poly.pdbx_strand_id
1 'polypeptide(L)'
;MFSDIEIHHMGVGLADNVSQGGAGGDQFRTAPLWGLGQRIFFLHDGRTTDLLAAIEAHQSSGSEATAVEELFDLLSPSQKQDLLNFLRSL
;
A
#
# COMPACT_ATOMS: atom_id res chain seq x y z
N MET A 1 5.89 -11.32 -9.97
CA MET A 1 4.59 -10.76 -9.55
C MET A 1 4.65 -10.58 -8.04
N PHE A 2 4.49 -9.34 -7.55
CA PHE A 2 4.53 -9.03 -6.12
C PHE A 2 3.11 -8.78 -5.62
N SER A 3 2.44 -9.84 -5.19
CA SER A 3 1.12 -9.86 -4.54
C SER A 3 0.77 -11.34 -4.27
N ASP A 4 0.16 -11.61 -3.13
CA ASP A 4 -0.42 -12.91 -2.76
C ASP A 4 -1.86 -13.08 -3.27
N ILE A 5 -2.51 -12.00 -3.72
CA ILE A 5 -3.89 -11.96 -4.22
C ILE A 5 -4.91 -12.20 -3.10
N GLU A 6 -4.49 -12.16 -1.84
CA GLU A 6 -5.35 -12.29 -0.67
C GLU A 6 -5.99 -10.95 -0.28
N ILE A 7 -6.94 -11.01 0.65
CA ILE A 7 -7.66 -9.86 1.19
C ILE A 7 -7.03 -9.49 2.54
N HIS A 8 -6.71 -8.22 2.70
CA HIS A 8 -6.05 -7.71 3.91
C HIS A 8 -6.81 -6.51 4.47
N HIS A 9 -6.75 -6.36 5.80
CA HIS A 9 -7.20 -5.14 6.45
C HIS A 9 -6.21 -3.99 6.20
N MET A 10 -6.71 -2.93 5.55
CA MET A 10 -5.96 -1.70 5.26
C MET A 10 -6.08 -0.67 6.38
N GLY A 11 -6.93 -0.92 7.38
CA GLY A 11 -7.17 -0.05 8.52
C GLY A 11 -8.05 1.16 8.22
N VAL A 12 -8.40 1.89 9.28
CA VAL A 12 -9.42 2.97 9.23
C VAL A 12 -9.05 4.15 8.30
N GLY A 13 -7.77 4.40 8.06
CA GLY A 13 -7.28 5.48 7.20
C GLY A 13 -7.47 5.23 5.70
N LEU A 14 -7.64 3.95 5.33
CA LEU A 14 -7.90 3.48 3.97
C LEU A 14 -9.25 2.76 3.85
N ALA A 15 -10.14 2.91 4.83
CA ALA A 15 -11.49 2.41 4.71
C ALA A 15 -12.32 3.31 3.78
N ASP A 16 -13.04 2.73 2.83
CA ASP A 16 -14.01 3.43 1.97
C ASP A 16 -15.46 3.23 2.44
N ASN A 17 -15.67 2.41 3.47
CA ASN A 17 -16.98 2.00 4.00
C ASN A 17 -17.89 1.31 2.97
N VAL A 18 -17.32 0.74 1.90
CA VAL A 18 -18.02 -0.02 0.89
C VAL A 18 -17.72 -1.50 1.06
N SER A 19 -18.75 -2.30 1.35
CA SER A 19 -18.59 -3.76 1.35
C SER A 19 -18.63 -4.33 -0.07
N GLN A 20 -17.75 -5.29 -0.35
CA GLN A 20 -17.70 -6.02 -1.62
C GLN A 20 -17.77 -7.53 -1.36
N GLY A 21 -18.96 -8.11 -1.54
CA GLY A 21 -19.19 -9.52 -1.24
C GLY A 21 -19.01 -9.80 0.25
N GLY A 22 -18.01 -10.61 0.60
CA GLY A 22 -17.64 -10.91 1.99
C GLY A 22 -16.63 -9.92 2.60
N ALA A 23 -16.03 -9.03 1.81
CA ALA A 23 -15.07 -8.05 2.29
C ALA A 23 -15.78 -6.84 2.92
N GLY A 24 -15.30 -6.43 4.10
CA GLY A 24 -15.66 -5.18 4.76
C GLY A 24 -15.04 -3.95 4.09
N GLY A 25 -15.43 -2.76 4.55
CA GLY A 25 -15.03 -1.49 3.94
C GLY A 25 -13.57 -1.08 4.14
N ASP A 26 -12.80 -1.82 4.93
CA ASP A 26 -11.36 -1.66 5.10
C ASP A 26 -10.57 -2.85 4.51
N GLN A 27 -11.25 -3.82 3.89
CA GLN A 27 -10.65 -5.05 3.40
C GLN A 27 -10.46 -4.99 1.89
N PHE A 28 -9.20 -5.07 1.44
CA PHE A 28 -8.86 -4.94 0.03
C PHE A 28 -7.99 -6.10 -0.42
N ARG A 29 -8.24 -6.57 -1.64
CA ARG A 29 -7.37 -7.55 -2.29
C ARG A 29 -6.06 -6.89 -2.70
N THR A 30 -4.91 -7.50 -2.41
CA THR A 30 -3.61 -6.93 -2.83
C THR A 30 -3.53 -6.81 -4.36
N ALA A 31 -3.21 -5.62 -4.85
CA ALA A 31 -2.99 -5.39 -6.27
C ALA A 31 -1.58 -5.86 -6.64
N PRO A 32 -1.40 -6.62 -7.74
CA PRO A 32 -0.07 -6.97 -8.22
C PRO A 32 0.72 -5.71 -8.60
N LEU A 33 1.97 -5.59 -8.13
CA LEU A 33 2.82 -4.42 -8.39
C LEU A 33 3.51 -4.40 -9.76
N TRP A 34 3.19 -5.32 -10.67
CA TRP A 34 3.68 -5.22 -12.05
C TRP A 34 3.19 -3.93 -12.74
N GLY A 35 4.08 -3.24 -13.44
CA GLY A 35 3.81 -1.94 -14.03
C GLY A 35 3.55 -0.81 -13.03
N LEU A 36 3.90 -0.98 -11.74
CA LEU A 36 3.72 0.06 -10.72
C LEU A 36 4.43 1.36 -11.12
N GLY A 37 5.60 1.27 -11.75
CA GLY A 37 6.36 2.44 -12.21
C GLY A 37 5.67 3.26 -13.31
N GLN A 38 4.65 2.69 -13.97
CA GLN A 38 3.85 3.36 -15.00
C GLN A 38 2.51 3.88 -14.47
N ARG A 39 2.17 3.63 -13.19
CA ARG A 39 0.93 4.11 -12.59
C ARG A 39 1.07 5.57 -12.18
N ILE A 40 0.01 6.35 -12.45
CA ILE A 40 -0.04 7.77 -12.13
C ILE A 40 -0.61 7.99 -10.72
N PHE A 41 -1.62 7.22 -10.34
CA PHE A 41 -2.30 7.31 -9.04
C PHE A 41 -2.16 6.01 -8.25
N PHE A 42 -2.01 6.14 -6.94
CA PHE A 42 -1.88 5.04 -5.98
C PHE A 42 -3.09 4.99 -5.02
N LEU A 43 -3.19 3.86 -4.30
CA LEU A 43 -4.32 3.49 -3.43
C LEU A 43 -5.61 3.23 -4.22
N HIS A 44 -6.60 2.61 -3.57
CA HIS A 44 -7.85 2.20 -4.21
C HIS A 44 -8.72 3.39 -4.65
N ASP A 45 -8.50 4.56 -4.05
CA ASP A 45 -9.23 5.80 -4.34
C ASP A 45 -8.42 6.83 -5.14
N GLY A 46 -7.18 6.49 -5.51
CA GLY A 46 -6.34 7.32 -6.36
C GLY A 46 -5.89 8.66 -5.74
N ARG A 47 -5.96 8.80 -4.40
CA ARG A 47 -5.76 10.10 -3.73
C ARG A 47 -4.34 10.69 -3.84
N THR A 48 -3.34 9.90 -4.21
CA THR A 48 -1.94 10.35 -4.29
C THR A 48 -1.22 9.88 -5.53
N THR A 49 -0.28 10.69 -6.02
CA THR A 49 0.70 10.35 -7.06
C THR A 49 2.10 10.11 -6.50
N ASP A 50 2.26 10.23 -5.18
CA ASP A 50 3.54 10.02 -4.49
C ASP A 50 3.57 8.62 -3.89
N LEU A 51 4.58 7.84 -4.31
CA LEU A 51 4.79 6.48 -3.86
C LEU A 51 5.15 6.40 -2.37
N LEU A 52 5.89 7.39 -1.85
CA LEU A 52 6.20 7.44 -0.42
C LEU A 52 4.93 7.69 0.40
N ALA A 53 4.12 8.67 -0.01
CA ALA A 53 2.83 8.93 0.63
C ALA A 53 1.88 7.73 0.55
N ALA A 54 1.94 6.96 -0.55
CA ALA A 54 1.16 5.73 -0.67
C ALA A 54 1.62 4.65 0.31
N ILE A 55 2.94 4.50 0.51
CA ILE A 55 3.55 3.59 1.48
C ILE A 55 3.12 3.97 2.91
N GLU A 56 3.36 5.22 3.31
CA GLU A 56 3.01 5.78 4.63
C GLU A 56 1.51 5.69 4.95
N ALA A 57 0.64 5.81 3.93
CA ALA A 57 -0.81 5.71 4.12
C ALA A 57 -1.30 4.32 4.61
N HIS A 58 -0.47 3.28 4.48
CA HIS A 58 -0.79 1.95 5.00
C HIS A 58 -0.62 1.84 6.53
N GLN A 59 0.04 2.81 7.18
CA GLN A 59 0.13 2.88 8.62
C GLN A 59 -1.18 3.46 9.19
N SER A 60 -2.08 2.59 9.63
CA SER A 60 -3.37 3.01 10.21
C SER A 60 -3.88 2.03 11.26
N SER A 61 -4.74 2.49 12.16
CA SER A 61 -5.36 1.62 13.16
C SER A 61 -6.15 0.50 12.48
N GLY A 62 -5.85 -0.75 12.85
CA GLY A 62 -6.45 -1.94 12.25
C GLY A 62 -5.79 -2.40 10.93
N SER A 63 -4.76 -1.71 10.44
CA SER A 63 -4.02 -2.13 9.24
C SER A 63 -3.05 -3.26 9.56
N GLU A 64 -3.09 -4.33 8.76
CA GLU A 64 -2.11 -5.42 8.80
C GLU A 64 -0.70 -4.98 8.38
N ALA A 65 -0.60 -3.88 7.61
CA ALA A 65 0.67 -3.36 7.12
C ALA A 65 1.42 -2.50 8.16
N THR A 66 0.81 -2.16 9.30
CA THR A 66 1.40 -1.27 10.30
C THR A 66 2.81 -1.68 10.73
N ALA A 67 3.03 -2.96 11.01
CA ALA A 67 4.34 -3.45 11.47
C ALA A 67 5.43 -3.36 10.39
N VAL A 68 5.09 -3.56 9.10
CA VAL A 68 6.07 -3.44 8.01
C VAL A 68 6.34 -1.98 7.64
N GLU A 69 5.36 -1.10 7.84
CA GLU A 69 5.53 0.36 7.76
C GLU A 69 6.52 0.86 8.83
N GLU A 70 6.36 0.42 10.08
CA GLU A 70 7.31 0.75 11.16
C GLU A 70 8.73 0.27 10.86
N LEU A 71 8.90 -0.89 10.21
CA LEU A 71 10.19 -1.36 9.73
C LEU A 71 10.75 -0.53 8.58
N PHE A 72 9.88 -0.10 7.66
CA PHE A 72 10.26 0.85 6.60
C PHE A 72 10.77 2.15 7.20
N ASP A 73 10.13 2.65 8.26
CA ASP A 73 10.53 3.88 8.93
C ASP A 73 11.92 3.84 9.55
N LEU A 74 12.35 2.67 10.01
CA LEU A 74 13.69 2.43 10.56
C LEU A 74 14.79 2.34 9.50
N LEU A 75 14.44 2.27 8.21
CA LEU A 75 15.43 2.25 7.14
C LEU A 75 16.16 3.59 7.04
N SER A 76 17.44 3.52 6.71
CA SER A 76 18.22 4.71 6.34
C SER A 76 17.63 5.37 5.07
N PRO A 77 17.88 6.67 4.84
CA PRO A 77 17.40 7.35 3.65
C PRO A 77 17.81 6.67 2.34
N SER A 78 19.02 6.10 2.26
CA SER A 78 19.47 5.36 1.07
C SER A 78 18.69 4.07 0.86
N GLN A 79 18.41 3.31 1.94
CA GLN A 79 17.60 2.09 1.85
C GLN A 79 16.15 2.39 1.44
N LYS A 80 15.55 3.46 1.97
CA LYS A 80 14.23 3.92 1.52
C LYS A 80 14.27 4.25 0.02
N GLN A 81 15.29 4.97 -0.44
CA GLN A 81 15.44 5.32 -1.86
C GLN A 81 15.64 4.09 -2.74
N ASP A 82 16.42 3.10 -2.31
CA ASP A 82 16.62 1.85 -3.05
C ASP A 82 15.29 1.09 -3.23
N LEU A 83 14.46 1.03 -2.20
CA LEU A 83 13.13 0.43 -2.28
C LEU A 83 12.22 1.19 -3.26
N LEU A 84 12.20 2.52 -3.19
CA LEU A 84 11.42 3.35 -4.10
C LEU A 84 11.90 3.20 -5.55
N ASN A 85 13.21 3.07 -5.79
CA ASN A 85 13.77 2.81 -7.12
C ASN A 85 13.36 1.44 -7.65
N PHE A 86 13.42 0.42 -6.80
CA PHE A 86 12.95 -0.92 -7.14
C PHE A 86 11.48 -0.90 -7.55
N LEU A 87 10.61 -0.30 -6.72
CA LEU A 87 9.18 -0.17 -6.99
C LEU A 87 8.87 0.59 -8.29
N ARG A 88 9.65 1.64 -8.60
CA ARG A 88 9.54 2.39 -9.87
C ARG A 88 10.01 1.61 -11.10
N SER A 89 10.80 0.56 -10.91
CA SER A 89 11.28 -0.30 -12.00
C SER A 89 10.32 -1.45 -12.35
N LEU A 90 9.26 -1.63 -11.54
CA LEU A 90 8.24 -2.65 -11.74
C LEU A 90 7.22 -2.31 -12.82
#